data_AF-A0AA47E7Q7-F1
#
_entry.id   AF-A0AA47E7Q7-F1
#
_cell.length_a   1.000
_cell.length_b   1.000
_cell.length_c   1.000
_cell.angle_alpha   90.00
_cell.angle_beta   90.00
_cell.angle_gamma   90.00
#
_symmetry.space_group_name_H-M   'P 1'
#
loop_
_entity.id
_entity.type
_entity.pdbx_description
1 polymer ?
#
loop_
_entity_poly.entity_id
_entity_poly.type
_entity_poly.pdbx_seq_one_letter_code
_entity_poly.pdbx_strand_id
1 'polypeptide(L)'
;MHLHLHRSGQGSLACKLLAPLAVLSLAACGDPAPGEGVEMPLMSDPSPKMVGAREAVGTPDIPTIDPQTLDAAEIEKVLGVGPRCAFAYTAESKPVAVFQVTGDNAGQGVVKIHGRLVKLAGQEAEVGGFTLSGDGMSVRIEPADEGGDSRPAEQREADMLFELEQGLHVGYRGWYRCTSP
;
A
#
# COMPACT_ATOMS: atom_id res chain seq x y z
N MET A 1 24.55 63.92 -33.99
CA MET A 1 25.68 63.06 -34.40
C MET A 1 25.11 61.65 -34.58
N HIS A 2 24.59 61.33 -35.78
CA HIS A 2 25.22 60.47 -36.80
C HIS A 2 25.65 59.09 -36.24
N LEU A 3 24.88 58.00 -36.43
CA LEU A 3 24.62 57.14 -37.63
C LEU A 3 25.66 56.00 -37.84
N HIS A 4 25.13 54.88 -38.37
CA HIS A 4 25.75 53.65 -38.91
C HIS A 4 25.85 52.48 -37.90
N LEU A 5 25.11 51.36 -37.96
CA LEU A 5 24.40 50.61 -39.04
C LEU A 5 25.36 49.93 -40.03
N HIS A 6 25.58 48.62 -39.89
CA HIS A 6 25.97 47.63 -40.91
C HIS A 6 25.74 46.21 -40.31
N ARG A 7 24.80 45.35 -40.76
CA ARG A 7 24.45 44.78 -42.08
C ARG A 7 25.36 43.61 -42.53
N SER A 8 24.82 42.40 -42.37
CA SER A 8 24.62 41.29 -43.34
C SER A 8 25.72 40.89 -44.36
N GLY A 9 25.86 39.57 -44.53
CA GLY A 9 26.36 38.87 -45.74
C GLY A 9 26.97 37.50 -45.34
N GLN A 10 26.46 36.31 -45.67
CA GLN A 10 25.87 35.73 -46.89
C GLN A 10 26.89 35.45 -48.02
N GLY A 11 27.05 34.16 -48.37
CA GLY A 11 27.82 33.60 -49.50
C GLY A 11 28.31 32.20 -49.13
N SER A 12 27.70 31.06 -49.50
CA SER A 12 27.33 30.48 -50.81
C SER A 12 28.51 30.04 -51.68
N LEU A 13 28.31 28.88 -52.33
CA LEU A 13 29.11 28.15 -53.34
C LEU A 13 30.01 27.04 -52.72
N ALA A 14 30.00 25.77 -53.16
CA ALA A 14 29.72 25.28 -54.50
C ALA A 14 29.15 23.85 -54.50
N CYS A 15 28.09 23.68 -55.30
CA CYS A 15 27.61 22.42 -55.84
C CYS A 15 28.63 21.90 -56.87
N LYS A 16 29.17 20.69 -56.68
CA LYS A 16 29.81 19.92 -57.76
C LYS A 16 29.09 18.59 -57.92
N LEU A 17 28.33 18.54 -59.01
CA LEU A 17 27.68 17.38 -59.59
C LEU A 17 28.71 16.33 -60.02
N LEU A 18 28.43 15.06 -59.72
CA LEU A 18 28.82 13.90 -60.51
C LEU A 18 27.89 12.73 -60.15
N ALA A 19 27.02 12.37 -61.08
CA ALA A 19 26.28 11.10 -61.15
C ALA A 19 26.79 10.35 -62.42
N PRO A 20 26.42 9.08 -62.74
CA PRO A 20 25.44 8.18 -62.10
C PRO A 20 25.88 6.68 -62.01
N LEU A 21 25.11 5.84 -61.29
CA LEU A 21 24.75 4.46 -61.72
C LEU A 21 23.62 3.91 -60.85
N ALA A 22 22.62 3.33 -61.52
CA ALA A 22 21.29 2.98 -61.04
C ALA A 22 21.20 1.63 -60.33
N VAL A 23 20.25 1.47 -59.39
CA VAL A 23 19.44 0.25 -59.18
C VAL A 23 18.07 0.64 -58.58
N LEU A 24 16.97 0.17 -59.19
CA LEU A 24 15.61 0.22 -58.66
C LEU A 24 15.39 -0.87 -57.60
N SER A 25 14.66 -0.57 -56.52
CA SER A 25 13.91 -1.58 -55.74
C SER A 25 12.69 -0.93 -55.06
N LEU A 26 11.50 -1.27 -55.54
CA LEU A 26 10.23 -1.04 -54.85
C LEU A 26 10.05 -2.14 -53.79
N ALA A 27 10.06 -1.78 -52.50
CA ALA A 27 9.61 -2.64 -51.42
C ALA A 27 8.40 -2.00 -50.72
N ALA A 28 7.42 -2.86 -50.43
CA ALA A 28 6.04 -2.59 -50.10
C ALA A 28 5.80 -2.03 -48.68
N CYS A 29 4.63 -1.39 -48.50
CA CYS A 29 4.04 -1.07 -47.19
C CYS A 29 3.56 -2.34 -46.45
N GLY A 30 3.66 -2.35 -45.11
CA GLY A 30 2.90 -3.25 -44.24
C GLY A 30 3.59 -3.55 -42.90
N ASP A 31 3.32 -2.73 -41.89
CA ASP A 31 3.78 -2.86 -40.49
C ASP A 31 2.89 -3.85 -39.71
N PRO A 32 3.47 -4.70 -38.85
CA PRO A 32 2.99 -4.73 -37.48
C PRO A 32 4.11 -4.26 -36.53
N ALA A 33 3.74 -3.39 -35.60
CA ALA A 33 4.67 -2.85 -34.62
C ALA A 33 5.24 -4.02 -33.80
N PRO A 34 6.56 -4.11 -33.60
CA PRO A 34 7.15 -5.15 -32.76
C PRO A 34 6.64 -4.99 -31.34
N GLY A 35 5.67 -5.82 -30.93
CA GLY A 35 5.04 -5.74 -29.62
C GLY A 35 3.60 -6.25 -29.49
N GLU A 36 3.00 -6.84 -30.54
CA GLU A 36 1.75 -7.61 -30.38
C GLU A 36 1.95 -8.78 -29.41
N GLY A 37 1.63 -8.56 -28.14
CA GLY A 37 1.56 -9.60 -27.12
C GLY A 37 0.33 -10.47 -27.34
N VAL A 38 0.55 -11.74 -27.66
CA VAL A 38 -0.50 -12.76 -27.63
C VAL A 38 -0.71 -13.13 -26.16
N GLU A 39 -1.85 -12.76 -25.58
CA GLU A 39 -2.20 -13.10 -24.21
C GLU A 39 -3.10 -14.35 -24.22
N MET A 40 -2.54 -15.55 -23.99
CA MET A 40 -3.27 -16.81 -23.80
C MET A 40 -2.29 -17.91 -23.33
N PRO A 41 -2.67 -18.91 -22.50
CA PRO A 41 -3.72 -19.03 -21.48
C PRO A 41 -3.14 -19.08 -20.04
N LEU A 42 -3.94 -18.79 -19.02
CA LEU A 42 -3.60 -19.09 -17.62
C LEU A 42 -3.41 -20.60 -17.44
N MET A 43 -2.25 -21.05 -16.94
CA MET A 43 -2.01 -22.46 -16.61
C MET A 43 -2.79 -22.84 -15.36
N SER A 44 -3.47 -24.00 -15.40
CA SER A 44 -4.14 -24.62 -14.25
C SER A 44 -3.13 -25.03 -13.18
N ASP A 45 -3.47 -24.81 -11.92
CA ASP A 45 -2.68 -25.26 -10.78
C ASP A 45 -2.47 -26.79 -10.81
N PRO A 46 -1.32 -27.29 -10.29
CA PRO A 46 -1.05 -28.71 -10.22
C PRO A 46 -2.08 -29.43 -9.33
N SER A 47 -2.44 -30.65 -9.71
CA SER A 47 -3.31 -31.51 -8.89
C SER A 47 -2.71 -31.70 -7.49
N PRO A 48 -3.46 -31.42 -6.40
CA PRO A 48 -2.95 -31.51 -5.03
C PRO A 48 -2.37 -32.90 -4.68
N LYS A 49 -1.36 -32.92 -3.82
CA LYS A 49 -0.69 -34.16 -3.36
C LYS A 49 -1.39 -34.74 -2.12
N MET A 50 -1.42 -36.06 -2.01
CA MET A 50 -1.91 -36.77 -0.82
C MET A 50 -0.81 -36.89 0.24
N VAL A 51 -1.05 -36.34 1.43
CA VAL A 51 -0.11 -36.23 2.56
C VAL A 51 -0.77 -36.64 3.87
N GLY A 52 0.01 -36.99 4.90
CA GLY A 52 -0.52 -37.40 6.22
C GLY A 52 -1.02 -36.23 7.08
N ALA A 53 -1.82 -36.46 8.14
CA ALA A 53 -2.35 -35.38 8.98
C ALA A 53 -1.25 -34.50 9.60
N ARG A 54 -0.19 -35.09 10.16
CA ARG A 54 1.00 -34.38 10.64
C ARG A 54 1.71 -33.57 9.56
N GLU A 55 1.59 -34.00 8.32
CA GLU A 55 2.15 -33.35 7.14
C GLU A 55 1.22 -32.22 6.66
N ALA A 56 -0.10 -32.39 6.78
CA ALA A 56 -1.14 -31.44 6.41
C ALA A 56 -1.32 -30.28 7.41
N VAL A 57 -1.37 -30.52 8.74
CA VAL A 57 -1.25 -29.43 9.74
C VAL A 57 0.19 -28.93 9.89
N GLY A 58 1.15 -29.67 9.31
CA GLY A 58 2.48 -29.17 8.99
C GLY A 58 2.52 -28.31 7.71
N THR A 59 1.41 -28.20 6.96
CA THR A 59 1.25 -27.41 5.72
C THR A 59 -0.12 -26.70 5.65
N PRO A 60 -0.47 -25.84 6.63
CA PRO A 60 -1.77 -25.19 6.65
C PRO A 60 -1.93 -24.15 5.53
N ASP A 61 -3.03 -24.26 4.78
CA ASP A 61 -3.55 -23.21 3.89
C ASP A 61 -4.79 -22.60 4.57
N ILE A 62 -4.56 -21.64 5.46
CA ILE A 62 -5.61 -20.96 6.21
C ILE A 62 -6.00 -19.72 5.41
N PRO A 63 -7.23 -19.60 4.89
CA PRO A 63 -7.71 -18.33 4.36
C PRO A 63 -7.71 -17.33 5.52
N THR A 64 -6.72 -16.47 5.56
CA THR A 64 -6.48 -15.58 6.69
C THR A 64 -7.55 -14.49 6.68
N ILE A 65 -8.38 -14.47 7.73
CA ILE A 65 -9.27 -13.35 8.03
C ILE A 65 -8.37 -12.23 8.55
N ASP A 66 -7.64 -11.58 7.67
CA ASP A 66 -6.73 -10.50 8.04
C ASP A 66 -7.45 -9.15 8.02
N PRO A 67 -7.17 -8.27 8.99
CA PRO A 67 -7.50 -6.86 8.90
C PRO A 67 -6.99 -6.24 7.59
N GLN A 68 -7.90 -5.72 6.79
CA GLN A 68 -7.60 -5.06 5.52
C GLN A 68 -7.26 -3.60 5.74
N THR A 69 -6.56 -3.02 4.76
CA THR A 69 -6.27 -1.59 4.76
C THR A 69 -7.53 -0.74 4.68
N LEU A 70 -7.52 0.35 5.43
CA LEU A 70 -8.58 1.33 5.55
C LEU A 70 -8.23 2.59 4.76
N ASP A 71 -9.17 3.05 3.94
CA ASP A 71 -9.08 4.35 3.29
C ASP A 71 -9.48 5.49 4.22
N ALA A 72 -8.96 6.69 3.97
CA ALA A 72 -9.28 7.87 4.79
C ALA A 72 -10.79 8.15 4.86
N ALA A 73 -11.50 8.03 3.72
CA ALA A 73 -12.95 8.21 3.64
C ALA A 73 -13.72 7.13 4.40
N GLU A 74 -13.19 5.89 4.45
CA GLU A 74 -13.81 4.81 5.22
C GLU A 74 -13.69 5.07 6.72
N ILE A 75 -12.51 5.53 7.17
CA ILE A 75 -12.28 5.91 8.57
C ILE A 75 -13.20 7.06 8.97
N GLU A 76 -13.25 8.12 8.16
CA GLU A 76 -14.07 9.30 8.42
C GLU A 76 -15.57 8.97 8.42
N LYS A 77 -16.02 8.06 7.55
CA LYS A 77 -17.40 7.58 7.55
C LYS A 77 -17.82 6.93 8.87
N VAL A 78 -16.90 6.25 9.57
CA VAL A 78 -17.21 5.46 10.78
C VAL A 78 -16.94 6.23 12.07
N LEU A 79 -15.82 6.96 12.11
CA LEU A 79 -15.33 7.67 13.29
C LEU A 79 -15.58 9.18 13.19
N GLY A 80 -15.70 9.74 12.00
CA GLY A 80 -15.72 11.18 11.77
C GLY A 80 -14.31 11.76 11.67
N VAL A 81 -14.23 13.09 11.79
CA VAL A 81 -12.97 13.83 11.78
C VAL A 81 -12.39 13.96 13.19
N GLY A 82 -11.07 14.01 13.31
CA GLY A 82 -10.41 14.27 14.59
C GLY A 82 -9.07 13.53 14.75
N PRO A 83 -8.39 13.75 15.90
CA PRO A 83 -7.17 13.04 16.24
C PRO A 83 -7.46 11.54 16.40
N ARG A 84 -6.50 10.74 15.98
CA ARG A 84 -6.61 9.27 15.95
C ARG A 84 -5.25 8.62 16.06
N CYS A 85 -5.24 7.45 16.66
CA CYS A 85 -4.13 6.51 16.64
C CYS A 85 -4.40 5.40 15.64
N ALA A 86 -3.38 4.94 14.94
CA ALA A 86 -3.51 3.99 13.85
C ALA A 86 -2.34 3.02 13.82
N PHE A 87 -2.66 1.76 13.51
CA PHE A 87 -1.70 0.71 13.23
C PHE A 87 -1.72 0.34 11.74
N ALA A 88 -0.55 0.14 11.14
CA ALA A 88 -0.37 -0.26 9.76
C ALA A 88 0.67 -1.38 9.67
N TYR A 89 0.52 -2.30 8.71
CA TYR A 89 1.48 -3.41 8.56
C TYR A 89 2.88 -2.93 8.16
N THR A 90 2.98 -1.84 7.42
CA THR A 90 4.25 -1.20 7.05
C THR A 90 4.20 0.30 7.32
N ALA A 91 5.39 0.92 7.42
CA ALA A 91 5.53 2.34 7.69
C ALA A 91 4.74 3.23 6.69
N GLU A 92 4.71 2.83 5.43
CA GLU A 92 4.11 3.61 4.34
C GLU A 92 2.69 3.13 3.97
N SER A 93 2.26 1.98 4.48
CA SER A 93 0.94 1.43 4.18
C SER A 93 -0.20 2.20 4.85
N LYS A 94 -1.39 2.07 4.26
CA LYS A 94 -2.64 2.47 4.90
C LYS A 94 -2.87 1.67 6.18
N PRO A 95 -3.53 2.26 7.20
CA PRO A 95 -3.74 1.56 8.46
C PRO A 95 -4.74 0.42 8.31
N VAL A 96 -4.64 -0.57 9.19
CA VAL A 96 -5.57 -1.71 9.26
C VAL A 96 -6.43 -1.71 10.53
N ALA A 97 -5.99 -0.95 11.54
CA ALA A 97 -6.77 -0.65 12.74
C ALA A 97 -6.60 0.83 13.11
N VAL A 98 -7.69 1.50 13.43
CA VAL A 98 -7.69 2.91 13.84
C VAL A 98 -8.54 3.07 15.09
N PHE A 99 -8.07 3.87 16.02
CA PHE A 99 -8.73 4.25 17.26
C PHE A 99 -8.85 5.77 17.35
N GLN A 100 -10.03 6.24 17.73
CA GLN A 100 -10.29 7.63 18.04
C GLN A 100 -10.86 7.73 19.45
N VAL A 101 -10.18 8.52 20.28
CA VAL A 101 -10.63 8.84 21.65
C VAL A 101 -11.86 9.74 21.57
N THR A 102 -12.90 9.40 22.32
CA THR A 102 -14.14 10.21 22.43
C THR A 102 -14.48 10.60 23.87
N GLY A 103 -13.73 10.10 24.86
CA GLY A 103 -13.85 10.40 26.29
C GLY A 103 -12.57 10.02 27.03
N ASP A 104 -12.61 9.95 28.35
CA ASP A 104 -11.41 9.66 29.17
C ASP A 104 -10.88 8.25 28.89
N ASN A 105 -9.82 8.17 28.09
CA ASN A 105 -9.16 6.95 27.60
C ASN A 105 -10.08 5.97 26.84
N ALA A 106 -11.35 6.31 26.62
CA ALA A 106 -12.33 5.51 25.92
C ALA A 106 -12.66 6.12 24.56
N GLY A 107 -13.03 5.28 23.62
CA GLY A 107 -13.28 5.73 22.26
C GLY A 107 -13.91 4.70 21.37
N GLN A 108 -13.77 4.94 20.08
CA GLN A 108 -14.28 4.08 19.02
C GLN A 108 -13.15 3.76 18.06
N GLY A 109 -13.12 2.53 17.57
CA GLY A 109 -12.19 2.12 16.54
C GLY A 109 -12.89 1.52 15.34
N VAL A 110 -12.10 1.37 14.28
CA VAL A 110 -12.54 0.73 13.05
C VAL A 110 -11.46 -0.21 12.53
N VAL A 111 -11.90 -1.38 12.09
CA VAL A 111 -11.13 -2.33 11.29
C VAL A 111 -11.93 -2.71 10.05
N LYS A 112 -11.27 -3.28 9.05
CA LYS A 112 -11.94 -3.78 7.83
C LYS A 112 -11.72 -5.28 7.68
N ILE A 113 -12.80 -6.04 7.64
CA ILE A 113 -12.76 -7.50 7.50
C ILE A 113 -13.57 -7.90 6.27
N HIS A 114 -12.91 -8.54 5.29
CA HIS A 114 -13.53 -8.99 4.05
C HIS A 114 -14.34 -7.87 3.35
N GLY A 115 -13.75 -6.69 3.22
CA GLY A 115 -14.37 -5.52 2.59
C GLY A 115 -15.40 -4.79 3.45
N ARG A 116 -15.69 -5.26 4.66
CA ARG A 116 -16.70 -4.66 5.56
C ARG A 116 -16.03 -3.89 6.68
N LEU A 117 -16.49 -2.66 6.89
CA LEU A 117 -16.05 -1.83 8.02
C LEU A 117 -16.75 -2.29 9.30
N VAL A 118 -15.96 -2.58 10.33
CA VAL A 118 -16.45 -3.00 11.64
C VAL A 118 -16.06 -1.94 12.65
N LYS A 119 -17.08 -1.32 13.26
CA LYS A 119 -16.91 -0.38 14.35
C LYS A 119 -16.80 -1.15 15.67
N LEU A 120 -15.81 -0.80 16.48
CA LEU A 120 -15.51 -1.48 17.74
C LEU A 120 -15.39 -0.45 18.86
N ALA A 121 -15.75 -0.86 20.09
CA ALA A 121 -15.43 -0.06 21.27
C ALA A 121 -13.91 -0.08 21.46
N GLY A 122 -13.34 1.07 21.79
CA GLY A 122 -11.90 1.22 21.96
C GLY A 122 -11.53 1.76 23.35
N GLN A 123 -10.38 1.33 23.84
CA GLN A 123 -9.76 1.82 25.06
C GLN A 123 -8.28 2.06 24.82
N GLU A 124 -7.78 3.22 25.24
CA GLU A 124 -6.35 3.52 25.28
C GLU A 124 -5.67 2.69 26.38
N ALA A 125 -4.49 2.15 26.08
CA ALA A 125 -3.71 1.38 27.04
C ALA A 125 -2.81 2.31 27.88
N GLU A 126 -2.61 1.96 29.15
CA GLU A 126 -1.83 2.78 30.10
C GLU A 126 -0.37 2.98 29.66
N VAL A 127 0.22 1.97 29.02
CA VAL A 127 1.60 1.96 28.49
C VAL A 127 1.66 2.47 27.04
N GLY A 128 0.59 3.10 26.56
CA GLY A 128 0.42 3.50 25.17
C GLY A 128 -0.09 2.37 24.27
N GLY A 129 -0.61 2.74 23.10
CA GLY A 129 -1.36 1.83 22.24
C GLY A 129 -2.84 1.83 22.57
N PHE A 130 -3.58 0.86 22.05
CA PHE A 130 -5.03 0.76 22.27
C PHE A 130 -5.54 -0.67 22.09
N THR A 131 -6.67 -0.95 22.71
CA THR A 131 -7.46 -2.16 22.49
C THR A 131 -8.79 -1.80 21.82
N LEU A 132 -9.17 -2.54 20.79
CA LEU A 132 -10.50 -2.52 20.20
C LEU A 132 -11.19 -3.85 20.46
N SER A 133 -12.47 -3.83 20.81
CA SER A 133 -13.24 -5.05 21.03
C SER A 133 -14.73 -4.89 20.70
N GLY A 134 -15.35 -6.01 20.32
CA GLY A 134 -16.78 -6.11 20.05
C GLY A 134 -17.14 -7.45 19.41
N ASP A 135 -18.29 -8.01 19.77
CA ASP A 135 -18.90 -9.20 19.16
C ASP A 135 -17.90 -10.35 18.84
N GLY A 136 -17.11 -10.75 19.84
CA GLY A 136 -16.17 -11.87 19.71
C GLY A 136 -14.91 -11.57 18.88
N MET A 137 -14.62 -10.29 18.60
CA MET A 137 -13.39 -9.83 17.93
C MET A 137 -12.63 -8.86 18.83
N SER A 138 -11.30 -9.01 18.88
CA SER A 138 -10.42 -8.05 19.54
C SER A 138 -9.16 -7.75 18.75
N VAL A 139 -8.70 -6.50 18.87
CA VAL A 139 -7.41 -6.03 18.38
C VAL A 139 -6.69 -5.36 19.54
N ARG A 140 -5.48 -5.79 19.85
CA ARG A 140 -4.62 -5.11 20.84
C ARG A 140 -3.37 -4.61 20.14
N ILE A 141 -3.03 -3.34 20.33
CA ILE A 141 -1.81 -2.72 19.82
C ILE A 141 -0.90 -2.39 20.99
N GLU A 142 0.32 -2.90 20.94
CA GLU A 142 1.37 -2.69 21.94
C GLU A 142 2.61 -2.11 21.25
N PRO A 143 2.97 -0.84 21.51
CA PRO A 143 4.22 -0.27 21.00
C PRO A 143 5.45 -1.05 21.50
N ALA A 144 6.45 -1.23 20.63
CA ALA A 144 7.55 -2.16 20.88
C ALA A 144 8.59 -1.69 21.94
N ASP A 145 8.60 -0.41 22.36
CA ASP A 145 9.59 0.14 23.31
C ASP A 145 9.05 1.28 24.20
N GLU A 146 9.51 1.32 25.47
CA GLU A 146 9.37 2.45 26.40
C GLU A 146 10.62 3.36 26.48
N GLY A 147 11.66 3.16 25.67
CA GLY A 147 12.91 3.91 25.82
C GLY A 147 13.77 4.00 24.57
N GLY A 148 13.72 5.13 23.86
CA GLY A 148 14.62 5.41 22.76
C GLY A 148 14.27 6.70 22.04
N ASP A 149 14.98 7.77 22.40
CA ASP A 149 14.96 9.13 21.86
C ASP A 149 13.57 9.73 21.63
N SER A 150 13.17 10.62 22.54
CA SER A 150 11.97 11.46 22.47
C SER A 150 12.03 12.40 21.26
N ARG A 151 11.90 11.87 20.05
CA ARG A 151 11.50 12.65 18.89
C ARG A 151 9.98 12.80 18.98
N PRO A 152 9.49 14.03 19.18
CA PRO A 152 8.06 14.27 19.21
C PRO A 152 7.51 14.04 17.81
N ALA A 153 6.53 13.14 17.71
CA ALA A 153 5.73 12.84 16.53
C ALA A 153 6.50 12.29 15.31
N GLU A 154 6.76 10.99 15.29
CA GLU A 154 6.85 10.23 14.03
C GLU A 154 6.69 8.75 14.40
N GLN A 155 6.12 7.97 13.51
CA GLN A 155 5.80 6.54 13.65
C GLN A 155 6.76 5.68 14.50
N ARG A 156 6.22 4.71 15.25
CA ARG A 156 6.99 3.73 16.05
C ARG A 156 6.62 2.30 15.67
N GLU A 157 7.51 1.34 15.91
CA GLU A 157 7.16 -0.08 15.78
C GLU A 157 6.16 -0.48 16.87
N ALA A 158 5.27 -1.41 16.52
CA ALA A 158 4.29 -1.98 17.44
C ALA A 158 3.94 -3.40 17.01
N ASP A 159 3.48 -4.19 17.96
CA ASP A 159 2.88 -5.48 17.72
C ASP A 159 1.35 -5.35 17.84
N MET A 160 0.63 -5.90 16.86
CA MET A 160 -0.81 -6.04 16.84
C MET A 160 -1.17 -7.49 17.09
N LEU A 161 -1.98 -7.75 18.11
CA LEU A 161 -2.64 -9.03 18.31
C LEU A 161 -4.08 -8.96 17.83
N PHE A 162 -4.43 -9.79 16.85
CA PHE A 162 -5.78 -9.94 16.34
C PHE A 162 -6.35 -11.29 16.78
N GLU A 163 -7.51 -11.24 17.43
CA GLU A 163 -8.17 -12.42 17.97
C GLU A 163 -9.63 -12.45 17.56
N LEU A 164 -10.11 -13.65 17.27
CA LEU A 164 -11.52 -13.96 17.10
C LEU A 164 -11.86 -15.12 18.03
N GLU A 165 -13.01 -15.03 18.71
CA GLU A 165 -13.51 -16.05 19.63
C GLU A 165 -13.63 -17.44 18.98
N GLN A 166 -13.84 -17.47 17.66
CA GLN A 166 -13.86 -18.67 16.82
C GLN A 166 -12.48 -19.36 16.65
N GLY A 167 -11.44 -18.92 17.36
CA GLY A 167 -10.15 -19.61 17.48
C GLY A 167 -9.02 -19.03 16.64
N LEU A 168 -9.19 -17.85 16.01
CA LEU A 168 -8.10 -17.15 15.34
C LEU A 168 -7.31 -16.35 16.37
N HIS A 169 -6.00 -16.54 16.40
CA HIS A 169 -5.08 -15.78 17.25
C HIS A 169 -3.81 -15.52 16.46
N VAL A 170 -3.64 -14.30 15.95
CA VAL A 170 -2.54 -13.94 15.05
C VAL A 170 -1.92 -12.63 15.49
N GLY A 171 -0.59 -12.65 15.63
CA GLY A 171 0.21 -11.47 15.85
C GLY A 171 0.78 -10.91 14.55
N TYR A 172 0.83 -9.59 14.43
CA TYR A 172 1.47 -8.89 13.33
C TYR A 172 2.41 -7.84 13.90
N ARG A 173 3.62 -7.77 13.36
CA ARG A 173 4.49 -6.61 13.59
C ARG A 173 4.19 -5.54 12.57
N GLY A 174 4.16 -4.29 13.01
CA GLY A 174 3.92 -3.16 12.13
C GLY A 174 4.27 -1.85 12.79
N TRP A 175 3.52 -0.82 12.41
CA TRP A 175 3.84 0.55 12.72
C TRP A 175 2.64 1.27 13.30
N TYR A 176 2.86 1.93 14.42
CA TYR A 176 1.90 2.67 15.20
C TYR A 176 2.18 4.17 15.14
N ARG A 177 1.13 4.98 14.96
CA ARG A 177 1.22 6.44 15.03
C ARG A 177 -0.06 7.05 15.57
N CYS A 178 0.08 8.12 16.33
CA CYS A 178 -1.03 8.99 16.70
C CYS A 178 -0.89 10.34 15.99
N THR A 179 -2.02 10.85 15.54
CA THR A 179 -2.14 12.24 15.11
C THR A 179 -2.51 13.05 16.35
N SER A 180 -1.64 13.98 16.73
CA SER A 180 -1.98 14.99 17.73
C SER A 180 -3.11 15.88 17.20
N PRO A 181 -3.98 16.42 18.07
CA PRO A 181 -4.94 17.45 17.68
C PRO A 181 -4.27 18.69 17.09
#